data_AF-A0A951W1I0-F1
#
_entry.id   AF-A0A951W1I0-F1
#
_cell.length_a   1.000
_cell.length_b   1.000
_cell.length_c   1.000
_cell.angle_alpha   90.00
_cell.angle_beta   90.00
_cell.angle_gamma   90.00
#
_symmetry.space_group_name_H-M   'P 1'
#
loop_
_entity.id
_entity.type
_entity.pdbx_description
1 polymer ?
#
loop_
_entity_poly.entity_id
_entity_poly.type
_entity_poly.pdbx_seq_one_letter_code
_entity_poly.pdbx_strand_id
1 'polypeptide(L)'
;MSAILELFGHDTRSTKRKAWEDIISRQLCPFTKRRCYKVRKSQPGISIGTCSVGYGKECGPILICPNRFLERRQIFVDSLHLLTRHEPGNQLHLVPEVPVPGGSVDYFLVSVRNDKPVDFVGIEIQTLDTTGTVWPARERFLRDMGFACDTAATESRKPFGMNWKMTAKTILVQLHHKVDTFEHLSRHLVVVVQDCLFDYMKTEFSFSHLNQARAGDAMHFHTYGLERKGASYAIRLDGRMSTDSAGISTALGLQAKAKIDLDIILNNLERKISPATLFQPV
;
A
#
# COMPACT_ATOMS: atom_id res chain seq x y z
N MET A 1 4.58 5.96 -23.45
CA MET A 1 3.46 5.52 -22.59
C MET A 1 3.44 6.37 -21.33
N SER A 2 2.27 6.81 -20.86
CA SER A 2 2.16 7.54 -19.60
C SER A 2 2.58 6.65 -18.43
N ALA A 3 3.33 7.22 -17.48
CA ALA A 3 3.66 6.56 -16.22
C ALA A 3 2.44 6.49 -15.26
N ILE A 4 1.36 7.23 -15.57
CA ILE A 4 0.10 7.19 -14.82
C ILE A 4 -0.80 6.14 -15.47
N LEU A 5 -1.16 5.09 -14.72
CA LEU A 5 -2.04 4.02 -15.22
C LEU A 5 -3.51 4.30 -14.89
N GLU A 6 -3.78 4.78 -13.68
CA GLU A 6 -5.12 5.20 -13.27
C GLU A 6 -5.13 6.63 -12.71
N LEU A 7 -6.04 7.44 -13.22
CA LEU A 7 -6.35 8.78 -12.70
C LEU A 7 -7.81 8.80 -12.24
N PHE A 8 -8.04 9.11 -10.97
CA PHE A 8 -9.36 9.03 -10.31
C PHE A 8 -10.04 7.66 -10.49
N GLY A 9 -9.26 6.57 -10.51
CA GLY A 9 -9.75 5.20 -10.69
C GLY A 9 -10.12 4.84 -12.14
N HIS A 10 -9.83 5.70 -13.12
CA HIS A 10 -10.05 5.44 -14.54
C HIS A 10 -8.73 5.10 -15.26
N ASP A 11 -8.73 4.06 -16.09
CA ASP A 11 -7.57 3.66 -16.91
C ASP A 11 -7.24 4.77 -17.93
N THR A 12 -6.01 5.28 -17.86
CA THR A 12 -5.52 6.36 -18.72
C THR A 12 -5.43 5.97 -20.19
N ARG A 13 -5.36 4.67 -20.50
CA ARG A 13 -5.21 4.17 -21.89
C ARG A 13 -6.53 3.98 -22.60
N SER A 14 -7.61 3.66 -21.88
CA SER A 14 -8.91 3.28 -22.47
C SER A 14 -10.00 4.33 -22.27
N THR A 15 -9.85 5.23 -21.29
CA THR A 15 -10.84 6.27 -21.02
C THR A 15 -10.88 7.30 -22.15
N LYS A 16 -12.07 7.50 -22.73
CA LYS A 16 -12.31 8.43 -23.84
C LYS A 16 -11.95 9.85 -23.44
N ARG A 17 -11.33 10.61 -24.36
CA ARG A 17 -10.96 12.03 -24.16
C ARG A 17 -12.10 12.87 -23.58
N LYS A 18 -13.32 12.74 -24.11
CA LYS A 18 -14.50 13.50 -23.66
C LYS A 18 -14.90 13.25 -22.19
N ALA A 19 -14.56 12.08 -21.63
CA ALA A 19 -14.90 11.77 -20.23
C ALA A 19 -13.97 12.45 -19.23
N TRP A 20 -12.74 12.79 -19.64
CA TRP A 20 -11.74 13.36 -18.74
C TRP A 20 -12.13 14.74 -18.21
N GLU A 21 -12.89 15.52 -18.96
CA GLU A 21 -13.38 16.83 -18.51
C GLU A 21 -14.24 16.72 -17.24
N ASP A 22 -15.20 15.78 -17.22
CA ASP A 22 -16.02 15.48 -16.04
C ASP A 22 -15.16 14.89 -14.90
N ILE A 23 -14.28 13.94 -15.22
CA ILE A 23 -13.44 13.27 -14.22
C ILE A 23 -12.51 14.26 -13.51
N ILE A 24 -11.84 15.14 -14.26
CA ILE A 24 -10.88 16.11 -13.74
C ILE A 24 -11.59 17.24 -12.98
N SER A 25 -12.78 17.67 -13.42
CA SER A 25 -13.53 18.71 -12.71
C SER A 25 -14.09 18.21 -11.38
N ARG A 26 -14.65 17.00 -11.36
CA ARG A 26 -15.27 16.41 -10.15
C ARG A 26 -14.26 15.86 -9.16
N GLN A 27 -13.14 15.33 -9.64
CA GLN A 27 -12.05 14.78 -8.81
C GLN A 27 -12.53 13.69 -7.83
N LEU A 28 -13.54 12.92 -8.24
CA LEU A 28 -14.20 11.94 -7.41
C LEU A 28 -13.39 10.64 -7.32
N CYS A 29 -13.26 10.07 -6.13
CA CYS A 29 -12.74 8.72 -5.96
C CYS A 29 -13.89 7.71 -6.09
N PRO A 30 -13.87 6.80 -7.07
CA PRO A 30 -14.97 5.85 -7.27
C PRO A 30 -15.08 4.83 -6.12
N PHE A 31 -13.99 4.59 -5.40
CA PHE A 31 -13.93 3.59 -4.33
C PHE A 31 -14.52 4.09 -3.00
N THR A 32 -14.43 5.39 -2.73
CA THR A 32 -15.01 6.01 -1.52
C THR A 32 -16.25 6.84 -1.80
N LYS A 33 -16.54 7.12 -3.08
CA LYS A 33 -17.63 8.01 -3.54
C LYS A 33 -17.53 9.44 -2.98
N ARG A 34 -16.31 9.86 -2.60
CA ARG A 34 -15.98 11.21 -2.11
C ARG A 34 -14.89 11.82 -2.97
N ARG A 35 -14.69 13.13 -2.87
CA ARG A 35 -13.55 13.80 -3.52
C ARG A 35 -12.24 13.13 -3.09
N CYS A 36 -11.31 12.98 -4.03
CA CYS A 36 -10.01 12.38 -3.77
C CYS A 36 -9.25 13.16 -2.69
N TYR A 37 -8.89 12.45 -1.61
CA TYR A 37 -8.21 13.02 -0.44
C TYR A 37 -6.77 13.46 -0.70
N LYS A 38 -6.13 12.91 -1.76
CA LYS A 38 -4.76 13.25 -2.13
C LYS A 38 -4.73 14.61 -2.81
N VAL A 39 -4.60 15.67 -2.02
CA VAL A 39 -4.59 17.06 -2.50
C VAL A 39 -3.16 17.59 -2.72
N ARG A 40 -3.01 18.53 -3.64
CA ARG A 40 -1.77 19.27 -3.85
C ARG A 40 -1.60 20.26 -2.70
N LYS A 41 -0.51 20.13 -1.93
CA LYS A 41 -0.25 20.97 -0.76
C LYS A 41 -0.28 22.47 -1.08
N SER A 42 0.29 22.87 -2.22
CA SER A 42 0.32 24.26 -2.67
C SER A 42 -1.00 24.75 -3.28
N GLN A 43 -1.92 23.86 -3.65
CA GLN A 43 -3.25 24.21 -4.19
C GLN A 43 -4.28 23.17 -3.73
N PRO A 44 -4.83 23.28 -2.51
CA PRO A 44 -5.72 22.25 -1.93
C PRO A 44 -7.03 22.01 -2.69
N GLY A 45 -7.43 22.94 -3.57
CA GLY A 45 -8.56 22.78 -4.50
C GLY A 45 -8.30 21.75 -5.61
N ILE A 46 -7.06 21.31 -5.80
CA ILE A 46 -6.68 20.33 -6.81
C ILE A 46 -6.16 19.06 -6.14
N SER A 47 -6.79 17.95 -6.49
CA SER A 47 -6.41 16.59 -6.14
C SER A 47 -5.45 16.01 -7.18
N ILE A 48 -4.45 15.29 -6.68
CA ILE A 48 -3.46 14.57 -7.50
C ILE A 48 -4.15 13.48 -8.31
N GLY A 49 -5.08 12.73 -7.69
CA GLY A 49 -5.94 11.76 -8.38
C GLY A 49 -5.25 10.47 -8.83
N THR A 50 -3.92 10.38 -8.85
CA THR A 50 -3.19 9.18 -9.26
C THR A 50 -3.43 8.02 -8.30
N CYS A 51 -4.06 6.96 -8.79
CA CYS A 51 -4.35 5.75 -8.02
C CYS A 51 -3.26 4.69 -8.19
N SER A 52 -2.80 4.50 -9.42
CA SER A 52 -1.74 3.57 -9.78
C SER A 52 -0.82 4.13 -10.86
N VAL A 53 0.41 3.64 -10.86
CA VAL A 53 1.49 4.06 -11.77
C VAL A 53 2.16 2.85 -12.39
N GLY A 54 2.76 3.05 -13.56
CA GLY A 54 3.62 2.06 -14.19
C GLY A 54 5.06 2.35 -13.79
N TYR A 55 5.76 1.35 -13.23
CA TYR A 55 7.11 1.53 -12.71
C TYR A 55 8.03 0.37 -13.10
N GLY A 56 9.34 0.63 -13.15
CA GLY A 56 10.35 -0.36 -13.54
C GLY A 56 10.42 -0.60 -15.05
N LYS A 57 11.33 -1.50 -15.46
CA LYS A 57 11.60 -1.80 -16.88
C LYS A 57 10.38 -2.37 -17.60
N GLU A 58 9.60 -3.20 -16.93
CA GLU A 58 8.39 -3.83 -17.47
C GLU A 58 7.15 -2.94 -17.34
N CYS A 59 7.28 -1.74 -16.74
CA CYS A 59 6.16 -0.83 -16.47
C CYS A 59 5.03 -1.53 -15.69
N GLY A 60 5.41 -2.33 -14.69
CA GLY A 60 4.48 -3.08 -13.86
C GLY A 60 3.56 -2.14 -13.08
N PRO A 61 2.26 -2.49 -12.93
CA PRO A 61 1.31 -1.67 -12.23
C PRO A 61 1.62 -1.63 -10.73
N ILE A 62 1.76 -0.44 -10.16
CA ILE A 62 1.96 -0.23 -8.73
C ILE A 62 0.84 0.62 -8.17
N LEU A 63 0.19 0.11 -7.14
CA LEU A 63 -0.77 0.84 -6.32
C LEU A 63 -0.03 1.80 -5.39
N ILE A 64 -0.38 3.08 -5.51
CA ILE A 64 0.13 4.13 -4.61
C ILE A 64 -1.00 4.72 -3.75
N CYS A 65 -2.23 4.21 -3.87
CA CYS A 65 -3.42 4.72 -3.20
C CYS A 65 -4.17 3.60 -2.46
N PRO A 66 -4.28 3.65 -1.12
CA PRO A 66 -4.93 2.58 -0.35
C PRO A 66 -6.42 2.43 -0.70
N ASN A 67 -7.12 3.53 -1.01
CA ASN A 67 -8.52 3.47 -1.44
C ASN A 67 -8.74 2.60 -2.68
N ARG A 68 -7.71 2.34 -3.49
CA ARG A 68 -7.82 1.45 -4.65
C ARG A 68 -8.11 0.00 -4.24
N PHE A 69 -7.70 -0.43 -3.05
CA PHE A 69 -8.04 -1.76 -2.50
C PHE A 69 -9.51 -1.89 -2.07
N LEU A 70 -10.25 -0.78 -1.95
CA LEU A 70 -11.68 -0.82 -1.62
C LEU A 70 -12.57 -1.21 -2.82
N GLU A 71 -11.97 -1.50 -3.98
CA GLU A 71 -12.68 -1.99 -5.16
C GLU A 71 -13.59 -3.18 -4.80
N ARG A 72 -14.89 -3.01 -5.11
CA ARG A 72 -15.94 -4.02 -4.91
C ARG A 72 -16.01 -4.58 -3.48
N ARG A 73 -15.39 -3.91 -2.50
CA ARG A 73 -15.22 -4.42 -1.13
C ARG A 73 -14.56 -5.81 -1.09
N GLN A 74 -13.78 -6.17 -2.12
CA GLN A 74 -13.27 -7.52 -2.31
C GLN A 74 -12.38 -7.97 -1.15
N ILE A 75 -11.50 -7.08 -0.65
CA ILE A 75 -10.61 -7.40 0.47
C ILE A 75 -11.34 -7.80 1.76
N PHE A 76 -12.57 -7.28 1.93
CA PHE A 76 -13.42 -7.61 3.08
C PHE A 76 -14.10 -8.96 2.87
N VAL A 77 -14.61 -9.22 1.67
CA VAL A 77 -15.20 -10.52 1.30
C VAL A 77 -14.17 -11.63 1.46
N ASP A 78 -12.96 -11.41 0.97
CA ASP A 78 -11.85 -12.36 1.05
C ASP A 78 -11.40 -12.64 2.50
N SER A 79 -11.81 -11.78 3.45
CA SER A 79 -11.51 -11.91 4.89
C SER A 79 -12.66 -12.50 5.71
N LEU A 80 -13.83 -12.77 5.12
CA LEU A 80 -15.00 -13.32 5.84
C LEU A 80 -14.72 -14.64 6.54
N HIS A 81 -13.88 -15.49 5.94
CA HIS A 81 -13.53 -16.80 6.47
C HIS A 81 -12.77 -16.74 7.82
N LEU A 82 -12.27 -15.57 8.21
CA LEU A 82 -11.58 -15.36 9.50
C LEU A 82 -12.54 -14.94 10.62
N LEU A 83 -13.81 -14.65 10.31
CA LEU A 83 -14.85 -14.50 11.33
C LEU A 83 -15.32 -15.87 11.85
N THR A 84 -14.46 -16.52 12.63
CA THR A 84 -14.68 -17.89 13.17
C THR A 84 -15.92 -18.07 14.04
N ARG A 85 -16.51 -16.98 14.56
CA ARG A 85 -17.74 -16.98 15.37
C ARG A 85 -18.93 -16.34 14.65
N HIS A 86 -18.82 -16.11 13.35
CA HIS A 86 -19.96 -15.66 12.55
C HIS A 86 -20.93 -16.81 12.30
N GLU A 87 -22.22 -16.56 12.50
CA GLU A 87 -23.30 -17.53 12.30
C GLU A 87 -24.38 -16.91 11.41
N PRO A 88 -25.15 -17.73 10.66
CA PRO A 88 -26.34 -17.26 9.96
C PRO A 88 -27.28 -16.49 10.91
N GLY A 89 -27.71 -15.32 10.49
CA GLY A 89 -28.52 -14.39 11.30
C GLY A 89 -27.72 -13.22 11.90
N ASN A 90 -26.39 -13.32 11.96
CA ASN A 90 -25.56 -12.18 12.30
C ASN A 90 -25.49 -11.17 11.13
N GLN A 91 -25.37 -9.89 11.47
CA GLN A 91 -25.12 -8.81 10.50
C GLN A 91 -23.62 -8.57 10.36
N LEU A 92 -23.20 -8.12 9.17
CA LEU A 92 -21.82 -7.76 8.88
C LEU A 92 -21.67 -6.24 8.79
N HIS A 93 -20.73 -5.68 9.53
CA HIS A 93 -20.41 -4.25 9.54
C HIS A 93 -18.98 -4.01 9.12
N LEU A 94 -18.74 -2.87 8.46
CA LEU A 94 -17.41 -2.37 8.14
C LEU A 94 -17.20 -1.06 8.88
N VAL A 95 -16.33 -1.08 9.89
CA VAL A 95 -16.08 0.05 10.78
C VAL A 95 -14.68 0.60 10.51
N PRO A 96 -14.53 1.81 9.95
CA PRO A 96 -13.22 2.39 9.67
C PRO A 96 -12.59 3.01 10.93
N GLU A 97 -11.25 3.12 10.93
CA GLU A 97 -10.46 3.96 11.84
C GLU A 97 -10.74 3.74 13.34
N VAL A 98 -10.59 2.50 13.81
CA VAL A 98 -10.84 2.15 15.22
C VAL A 98 -9.51 2.10 16.00
N PRO A 99 -9.39 2.78 17.15
CA PRO A 99 -8.18 2.78 17.96
C PRO A 99 -7.95 1.43 18.65
N VAL A 100 -6.68 1.04 18.75
CA VAL A 100 -6.18 -0.17 19.42
C VAL A 100 -4.84 0.14 20.12
N PRO A 101 -4.37 -0.68 21.08
CA PRO A 101 -2.98 -0.60 21.51
C PRO A 101 -2.04 -0.64 20.30
N GLY A 102 -1.09 0.30 20.22
CA GLY A 102 -0.19 0.42 19.07
C GLY A 102 -0.70 1.27 17.90
N GLY A 103 -1.89 1.89 17.98
CA GLY A 103 -2.36 2.90 17.01
C GLY A 103 -3.85 2.78 16.67
N SER A 104 -4.17 2.78 15.38
CA SER A 104 -5.53 2.53 14.86
C SER A 104 -5.46 1.51 13.74
N VAL A 105 -6.51 0.69 13.59
CA VAL A 105 -6.65 -0.20 12.43
C VAL A 105 -7.53 0.46 11.39
N ASP A 106 -7.14 0.38 10.12
CA ASP A 106 -7.85 1.05 9.02
C ASP A 106 -9.33 0.63 8.94
N TYR A 107 -9.61 -0.68 9.03
CA TYR A 107 -10.97 -1.21 9.02
C TYR A 107 -11.12 -2.42 9.95
N PHE A 108 -12.30 -2.53 10.55
CA PHE A 108 -12.79 -3.76 11.15
C PHE A 108 -13.94 -4.31 10.33
N LEU A 109 -13.85 -5.60 9.96
CA LEU A 109 -14.97 -6.40 9.52
C LEU A 109 -15.57 -7.07 10.75
N VAL A 110 -16.81 -6.71 11.10
CA VAL A 110 -17.44 -7.06 12.38
C VAL A 110 -18.69 -7.90 12.15
N SER A 111 -18.78 -9.03 12.85
CA SER A 111 -20.02 -9.80 12.99
C SER A 111 -20.80 -9.30 14.19
N VAL A 112 -22.06 -8.93 14.00
CA VAL A 112 -22.95 -8.35 15.02
C VAL A 112 -24.20 -9.19 15.20
N ARG A 113 -24.57 -9.48 16.45
CA ARG A 113 -25.81 -10.17 16.83
C ARG A 113 -26.53 -9.36 17.90
N ASN A 114 -27.82 -9.07 17.71
CA ASN A 114 -28.62 -8.23 18.62
C ASN A 114 -27.91 -6.90 18.96
N ASP A 115 -27.43 -6.21 17.93
CA ASP A 115 -26.69 -4.93 18.01
C ASP A 115 -25.38 -4.97 18.83
N LYS A 116 -24.87 -6.16 19.13
CA LYS A 116 -23.59 -6.35 19.84
C LYS A 116 -22.55 -7.07 18.97
N PRO A 117 -21.30 -6.58 18.91
CA PRO A 117 -20.20 -7.30 18.25
C PRO A 117 -19.97 -8.67 18.91
N VAL A 118 -19.93 -9.73 18.10
CA VAL A 118 -19.63 -11.11 18.56
C VAL A 118 -18.31 -11.64 18.01
N ASP A 119 -17.86 -11.10 16.87
CA ASP A 119 -16.58 -11.43 16.25
C ASP A 119 -16.08 -10.28 15.38
N PHE A 120 -14.78 -10.24 15.12
CA PHE A 120 -14.21 -9.26 14.21
C PHE A 120 -12.86 -9.69 13.62
N VAL A 121 -12.53 -9.08 12.48
CA VAL A 121 -11.22 -9.14 11.84
C VAL A 121 -10.74 -7.70 11.64
N GLY A 122 -9.53 -7.41 12.11
CA GLY A 122 -8.84 -6.15 11.82
C GLY A 122 -8.20 -6.22 10.43
N ILE A 123 -8.27 -5.15 9.65
CA ILE A 123 -7.75 -5.07 8.29
C ILE A 123 -6.95 -3.78 8.13
N GLU A 124 -5.65 -3.93 7.86
CA GLU A 124 -4.71 -2.86 7.53
C GLU A 124 -4.44 -2.84 6.03
N ILE A 125 -4.38 -1.66 5.42
CA ILE A 125 -4.14 -1.51 3.99
C ILE A 125 -2.83 -0.77 3.76
N GLN A 126 -1.87 -1.42 3.09
CA GLN A 126 -0.59 -0.80 2.75
C GLN A 126 -0.34 -0.79 1.23
N THR A 127 -0.19 0.41 0.69
CA THR A 127 0.30 0.67 -0.68
C THR A 127 1.71 1.24 -0.67
N LEU A 128 2.34 1.35 -1.83
CA LEU A 128 3.67 1.96 -1.95
C LEU A 128 3.61 3.48 -1.96
N ASP A 129 4.52 4.09 -1.20
CA ASP A 129 4.77 5.51 -1.30
C ASP A 129 5.75 5.82 -2.44
N THR A 130 5.60 6.97 -3.07
CA THR A 130 6.54 7.43 -4.09
C THR A 130 7.69 8.20 -3.44
N THR A 131 8.92 8.04 -3.94
CA THR A 131 9.99 9.00 -3.68
C THR A 131 9.91 10.13 -4.71
N GLY A 132 9.88 11.38 -4.24
CA GLY A 132 9.56 12.53 -5.08
C GLY A 132 8.06 12.68 -5.33
N THR A 133 7.69 13.30 -6.46
CA THR A 133 6.29 13.63 -6.77
C THR A 133 5.86 13.07 -8.12
N VAL A 134 4.66 12.47 -8.16
CA VAL A 134 4.00 12.02 -9.40
C VAL A 134 3.34 13.17 -10.17
N TRP A 135 3.29 14.38 -9.59
CA TRP A 135 2.59 15.53 -10.16
C TRP A 135 3.06 15.88 -11.59
N PRO A 136 4.36 16.00 -11.90
CA PRO A 136 4.82 16.23 -13.28
C PRO A 136 4.31 15.19 -14.28
N ALA A 137 4.26 13.91 -13.89
CA ALA A 137 3.77 12.85 -14.76
C ALA A 137 2.25 12.96 -14.99
N ARG A 138 1.49 13.33 -13.95
CA ARG A 138 0.06 13.63 -14.04
C ARG A 138 -0.21 14.84 -14.95
N GLU A 139 0.54 15.92 -14.81
CA GLU A 139 0.39 17.11 -15.67
C GLU A 139 0.72 16.82 -17.13
N ARG A 140 1.76 16.03 -17.41
CA ARG A 140 2.08 15.62 -18.78
C ARG A 140 0.95 14.81 -19.40
N PHE A 141 0.34 13.89 -18.66
CA PHE A 141 -0.84 13.17 -19.13
C PHE A 141 -1.99 14.13 -19.49
N LEU A 142 -2.27 15.13 -18.65
CA LEU A 142 -3.32 16.11 -18.94
C LEU A 142 -3.02 16.93 -20.20
N ARG A 143 -1.78 17.37 -20.37
CA ARG A 143 -1.31 18.08 -21.56
C ARG A 143 -1.46 17.24 -22.82
N ASP A 144 -1.06 15.97 -22.77
CA ASP A 144 -1.18 15.04 -23.91
C ASP A 144 -2.65 14.80 -24.28
N MET A 145 -3.55 14.89 -23.31
CA MET A 145 -5.00 14.87 -23.51
C MET A 145 -5.60 16.24 -23.87
N GLY A 146 -4.77 17.28 -23.99
CA GLY A 146 -5.13 18.65 -24.37
C GLY A 146 -5.97 19.41 -23.34
N PHE A 147 -5.80 19.10 -22.05
CA PHE A 147 -6.38 19.86 -20.95
C PHE A 147 -5.38 20.88 -20.39
N ALA A 148 -5.90 21.89 -19.69
CA ALA A 148 -5.08 22.86 -18.97
C ALA A 148 -4.19 22.15 -17.93
N CYS A 149 -2.92 22.53 -17.90
CA CYS A 149 -1.91 21.93 -17.04
C CYS A 149 -0.92 22.99 -16.51
N ASP A 150 -0.26 22.67 -15.41
CA ASP A 150 0.86 23.41 -14.84
C ASP A 150 2.10 23.24 -15.76
N THR A 151 2.32 24.20 -16.65
CA THR A 151 3.37 24.15 -17.69
C THR A 151 4.76 23.92 -17.09
N ALA A 152 5.09 24.65 -16.01
CA ALA A 152 6.35 24.48 -15.29
C ALA A 152 6.53 23.06 -14.74
N ALA A 153 5.46 22.45 -14.20
CA ALA A 153 5.50 21.07 -13.77
C ALA A 153 5.67 20.09 -14.94
N THR A 154 5.09 20.37 -16.11
CA THR A 154 5.24 19.47 -17.28
C THR A 154 6.66 19.42 -17.84
N GLU A 155 7.42 20.50 -17.72
CA GLU A 155 8.81 20.62 -18.16
C GLU A 155 9.79 19.84 -17.27
N SER A 156 9.44 19.64 -16.00
CA SER A 156 10.25 18.88 -15.06
C SER A 156 10.41 17.42 -15.51
N ARG A 157 11.63 17.06 -15.90
CA ARG A 157 12.01 15.68 -16.27
C ARG A 157 12.39 14.81 -15.08
N LYS A 158 12.29 15.32 -13.84
CA LYS A 158 12.64 14.54 -12.64
C LYS A 158 11.69 13.33 -12.52
N PRO A 159 12.22 12.09 -12.52
CA PRO A 159 11.39 10.91 -12.30
C PRO A 159 10.97 10.83 -10.83
N PHE A 160 9.88 10.12 -10.57
CA PHE A 160 9.55 9.63 -9.24
C PHE A 160 10.11 8.21 -9.10
N GLY A 161 10.48 7.83 -7.87
CA GLY A 161 10.81 6.44 -7.52
C GLY A 161 9.76 5.86 -6.58
N MET A 162 9.98 4.63 -6.10
CA MET A 162 9.14 3.94 -5.12
C MET A 162 9.92 3.75 -3.81
N ASN A 163 9.26 4.01 -2.68
CA ASN A 163 9.88 3.98 -1.36
C ASN A 163 9.77 2.60 -0.67
N TRP A 164 10.18 1.55 -1.38
CA TRP A 164 10.01 0.15 -0.96
C TRP A 164 10.45 -0.12 0.48
N LYS A 165 11.68 0.25 0.82
CA LYS A 165 12.29 -0.04 2.13
C LYS A 165 11.55 0.62 3.28
N MET A 166 11.20 1.90 3.14
CA MET A 166 10.50 2.61 4.21
C MET A 166 9.07 2.13 4.36
N THR A 167 8.37 1.90 3.25
CA THR A 167 7.02 1.33 3.27
C THR A 167 7.01 -0.02 3.98
N ALA A 168 7.91 -0.94 3.60
CA ALA A 168 8.03 -2.26 4.22
C ALA A 168 8.35 -2.18 5.73
N LYS A 169 9.35 -1.38 6.12
CA LYS A 169 9.67 -1.18 7.55
C LYS A 169 8.48 -0.65 8.34
N THR A 170 7.79 0.34 7.78
CA THR A 170 6.68 1.02 8.47
C THR A 170 5.55 0.05 8.73
N ILE A 171 5.12 -0.72 7.71
CA ILE A 171 4.04 -1.69 7.91
C ILE A 171 4.46 -2.80 8.87
N LEU A 172 5.67 -3.36 8.75
CA LEU A 172 6.13 -4.42 9.66
C LEU A 172 6.18 -3.97 11.13
N VAL A 173 6.65 -2.74 11.40
CA VAL A 173 6.67 -2.17 12.75
C VAL A 173 5.24 -1.94 13.27
N GLN A 174 4.33 -1.46 12.43
CA GLN A 174 2.93 -1.31 12.83
C GLN A 174 2.28 -2.66 13.16
N LEU A 175 2.52 -3.69 12.34
CA LEU A 175 2.02 -5.04 12.60
C LEU A 175 2.56 -5.59 13.92
N HIS A 176 3.86 -5.44 14.17
CA HIS A 176 4.49 -5.87 15.41
C HIS A 176 3.85 -5.24 16.65
N HIS A 177 3.45 -3.96 16.59
CA HIS A 177 2.78 -3.31 17.72
C HIS A 177 1.30 -3.68 17.90
N LYS A 178 0.67 -4.29 16.89
CA LYS A 178 -0.78 -4.57 16.89
C LYS A 178 -1.08 -6.06 17.06
N VAL A 179 -0.27 -6.94 16.49
CA VAL A 179 -0.53 -8.39 16.41
C VAL A 179 -0.76 -9.03 17.79
N ASP A 180 0.03 -8.66 18.80
CA ASP A 180 -0.10 -9.19 20.17
C ASP A 180 -1.50 -8.99 20.74
N THR A 181 -2.13 -7.86 20.42
CA THR A 181 -3.51 -7.58 20.86
C THR A 181 -4.50 -8.55 20.22
N PHE A 182 -4.37 -8.79 18.92
CA PHE A 182 -5.27 -9.70 18.20
C PHE A 182 -5.07 -11.15 18.63
N GLU A 183 -3.81 -11.56 18.83
CA GLU A 183 -3.47 -12.89 19.31
C GLU A 183 -4.01 -13.14 20.72
N HIS A 184 -3.82 -12.19 21.65
CA HIS A 184 -4.37 -12.29 23.00
C HIS A 184 -5.90 -12.41 23.01
N LEU A 185 -6.57 -11.72 22.09
CA LEU A 185 -8.04 -11.76 21.95
C LEU A 185 -8.54 -12.99 21.17
N SER A 186 -7.65 -13.82 20.64
CA SER A 186 -7.99 -14.90 19.69
C SER A 186 -8.81 -14.37 18.50
N ARG A 187 -8.27 -13.32 17.88
CA ARG A 187 -8.82 -12.61 16.72
C ARG A 187 -7.76 -12.45 15.65
N HIS A 188 -8.20 -12.12 14.44
CA HIS A 188 -7.31 -12.03 13.29
C HIS A 188 -7.04 -10.58 12.90
N LEU A 189 -5.78 -10.30 12.56
CA LEU A 189 -5.33 -9.09 11.89
C LEU A 189 -4.88 -9.46 10.47
N VAL A 190 -5.46 -8.81 9.47
CA VAL A 190 -5.11 -8.99 8.07
C VAL A 190 -4.38 -7.75 7.58
N VAL A 191 -3.22 -7.91 6.95
CA VAL A 191 -2.60 -6.87 6.15
C VAL A 191 -2.86 -7.12 4.67
N VAL A 192 -3.41 -6.12 4.00
CA VAL A 192 -3.69 -6.09 2.57
C VAL A 192 -2.57 -5.34 1.89
N VAL A 193 -1.82 -6.04 1.05
CA VAL A 193 -0.68 -5.51 0.29
C VAL A 193 -0.74 -5.93 -1.16
N GLN A 194 -0.06 -5.18 -2.02
CA GLN A 194 0.18 -5.61 -3.38
C GLN A 194 1.27 -6.71 -3.40
N ASP A 195 1.12 -7.69 -4.29
CA ASP A 195 2.08 -8.78 -4.55
C ASP A 195 3.53 -8.30 -4.63
N CYS A 196 3.82 -7.26 -5.42
CA CYS A 196 5.18 -6.75 -5.60
C CYS A 196 5.81 -6.21 -4.31
N LEU A 197 5.03 -5.60 -3.42
CA LEU A 197 5.52 -5.13 -2.11
C LEU A 197 5.78 -6.33 -1.20
N PHE A 198 4.93 -7.35 -1.25
CA PHE A 198 5.13 -8.57 -0.50
C PHE A 198 6.37 -9.35 -0.94
N ASP A 199 6.62 -9.44 -2.25
CA ASP A 199 7.84 -10.06 -2.80
C ASP A 199 9.10 -9.31 -2.40
N TYR A 200 9.05 -7.97 -2.40
CA TYR A 200 10.12 -7.15 -1.86
C TYR A 200 10.37 -7.46 -0.36
N MET A 201 9.31 -7.55 0.46
CA MET A 201 9.45 -7.90 1.87
C MET A 201 10.09 -9.28 2.06
N LYS A 202 9.69 -10.29 1.28
CA LYS A 202 10.28 -11.64 1.33
C LYS A 202 11.78 -11.68 1.04
N THR A 203 12.25 -10.76 0.21
CA THR A 203 13.66 -10.71 -0.21
C THR A 203 14.54 -9.94 0.78
N GLU A 204 13.99 -8.91 1.42
CA GLU A 204 14.77 -7.98 2.25
C GLU A 204 14.69 -8.29 3.75
N PHE A 205 13.63 -8.97 4.18
CA PHE A 205 13.32 -9.27 5.57
C PHE A 205 13.20 -10.77 5.80
N SER A 206 13.28 -11.20 7.06
CA SER A 206 13.27 -12.61 7.42
C SER A 206 11.86 -13.19 7.30
N PHE A 207 11.48 -13.65 6.11
CA PHE A 207 10.14 -14.20 5.81
C PHE A 207 10.13 -15.72 5.64
N SER A 208 11.27 -16.40 5.82
CA SER A 208 11.42 -17.83 5.56
C SER A 208 10.57 -18.74 6.45
N HIS A 209 10.13 -18.24 7.61
CA HIS A 209 9.28 -18.97 8.55
C HIS A 209 7.78 -18.80 8.28
N LEU A 210 7.38 -17.90 7.37
CA LEU A 210 5.99 -17.71 7.03
C LEU A 210 5.43 -18.94 6.33
N ASN A 211 4.27 -19.39 6.80
CA ASN A 211 3.62 -20.58 6.29
C ASN A 211 2.47 -20.21 5.34
N GLN A 212 1.95 -21.23 4.64
CA GLN A 212 0.65 -21.14 4.02
C GLN A 212 -0.40 -20.76 5.08
N ALA A 213 -1.36 -19.90 4.71
CA ALA A 213 -2.33 -19.36 5.66
C ALA A 213 -3.09 -20.45 6.46
N ARG A 214 -3.07 -20.32 7.78
CA ARG A 214 -3.76 -21.18 8.76
C ARG A 214 -4.72 -20.32 9.56
N ALA A 215 -5.95 -20.80 9.79
CA ALA A 215 -6.94 -20.06 10.56
C ALA A 215 -6.60 -19.89 12.05
N GLY A 216 -5.64 -20.67 12.58
CA GLY A 216 -5.20 -20.55 13.97
C GLY A 216 -4.19 -19.43 14.21
N ASP A 217 -3.54 -18.93 13.15
CA ASP A 217 -2.54 -17.87 13.24
C ASP A 217 -3.24 -16.52 13.39
N ALA A 218 -2.77 -15.63 14.26
CA ALA A 218 -3.43 -14.34 14.48
C ALA A 218 -3.16 -13.33 13.35
N MET A 219 -2.04 -13.43 12.66
CA MET A 219 -1.62 -12.47 11.62
C MET A 219 -1.70 -13.08 10.22
N HIS A 220 -2.38 -12.39 9.32
CA HIS A 220 -2.60 -12.81 7.95
C HIS A 220 -2.09 -11.78 6.93
N PHE A 221 -1.34 -12.23 5.94
CA PHE A 221 -0.99 -11.45 4.76
C PHE A 221 -1.91 -11.85 3.62
N HIS A 222 -2.70 -10.90 3.11
CA HIS A 222 -3.45 -11.05 1.87
C HIS A 222 -2.76 -10.24 0.78
N THR A 223 -2.19 -10.95 -0.21
CA THR A 223 -1.48 -10.33 -1.33
C THR A 223 -2.40 -10.22 -2.54
N TYR A 224 -2.38 -9.09 -3.21
CA TYR A 224 -3.22 -8.84 -4.37
C TYR A 224 -2.39 -8.40 -5.57
N GLY A 225 -2.68 -8.97 -6.74
CA GLY A 225 -2.19 -8.44 -8.01
C GLY A 225 -3.13 -7.36 -8.54
N LEU A 226 -2.59 -6.46 -9.37
CA LEU A 226 -3.37 -5.49 -10.14
C LEU A 226 -3.31 -5.83 -11.63
N GLU A 227 -4.42 -6.28 -12.19
CA GLU A 227 -4.48 -6.73 -13.59
C GLU A 227 -5.36 -5.80 -14.42
N ARG A 228 -4.92 -5.52 -15.65
CA ARG A 228 -5.76 -4.80 -16.62
C ARG A 228 -6.73 -5.77 -17.27
N LYS A 229 -8.02 -5.64 -17.00
CA LYS A 229 -9.12 -6.39 -17.62
C LYS A 229 -9.88 -5.47 -18.58
N GLY A 230 -9.61 -5.62 -19.88
CA GLY A 230 -10.23 -4.80 -20.92
C GLY A 230 -9.89 -3.31 -20.78
N ALA A 231 -10.89 -2.51 -20.41
CA ALA A 231 -10.80 -1.05 -20.25
C ALA A 231 -10.67 -0.59 -18.78
N SER A 232 -10.36 -1.49 -17.85
CA SER A 232 -10.23 -1.17 -16.44
C SER A 232 -9.17 -2.03 -15.77
N TYR A 233 -8.64 -1.57 -14.64
CA TYR A 233 -7.85 -2.41 -13.75
C TYR A 233 -8.75 -3.08 -12.72
N ALA A 234 -8.39 -4.28 -12.27
CA ALA A 234 -9.05 -5.01 -11.21
C ALA A 234 -8.02 -5.63 -10.26
N ILE A 235 -8.27 -5.56 -8.96
CA ILE A 235 -7.50 -6.34 -7.98
C ILE A 235 -7.94 -7.81 -8.02
N ARG A 236 -6.98 -8.69 -7.74
CA ARG A 236 -7.20 -10.14 -7.58
C ARG A 236 -6.38 -10.62 -6.39
N LEU A 237 -6.99 -11.35 -5.46
CA LEU A 237 -6.26 -12.04 -4.41
C LEU A 237 -5.33 -13.06 -5.06
N ASP A 238 -4.03 -12.90 -4.83
CA ASP A 238 -2.98 -13.71 -5.45
C ASP A 238 -2.46 -14.78 -4.48
N GLY A 239 -2.36 -14.43 -3.18
CA GLY A 239 -1.86 -15.33 -2.17
C GLY A 239 -2.29 -14.98 -0.76
N ARG A 240 -2.18 -15.97 0.13
CA ARG A 240 -2.37 -15.80 1.57
C ARG A 240 -1.28 -16.53 2.33
N MET A 241 -0.69 -15.82 3.29
CA MET A 241 0.26 -16.39 4.26
C MET A 241 -0.16 -15.96 5.66
N SER A 242 0.28 -16.68 6.68
CA SER A 242 -0.02 -16.32 8.07
C SER A 242 1.11 -16.66 9.02
N THR A 243 1.06 -16.03 10.19
CA THR A 243 1.99 -16.24 11.30
C THR A 243 1.40 -15.67 12.60
N ASP A 244 2.16 -15.77 13.68
CA ASP A 244 1.84 -15.28 15.02
C ASP A 244 2.67 -14.01 15.33
N SER A 245 2.53 -13.52 16.57
CA SER A 245 3.35 -12.41 17.07
C SER A 245 4.86 -12.66 16.93
N ALA A 246 5.32 -13.85 17.33
CA ALA A 246 6.72 -14.25 17.29
C ALA A 246 7.28 -14.25 15.86
N GLY A 247 6.48 -14.69 14.89
CA GLY A 247 6.86 -14.65 13.49
C GLY A 247 6.92 -13.23 12.93
N ILE A 248 6.04 -12.31 13.32
CA ILE A 248 6.19 -10.90 12.95
C ILE A 248 7.44 -10.27 13.55
N SER A 249 7.75 -10.57 14.81
CA SER A 249 9.00 -10.16 15.46
C SER A 249 10.23 -10.67 14.71
N THR A 250 10.19 -11.93 14.27
CA THR A 250 11.24 -12.51 13.43
C THR A 250 11.35 -11.80 12.08
N ALA A 251 10.21 -11.45 11.46
CA ALA A 251 10.16 -10.74 10.19
C ALA A 251 10.72 -9.31 10.24
N LEU A 252 10.74 -8.66 11.40
CA LEU A 252 11.44 -7.39 11.57
C LEU A 252 12.97 -7.53 11.50
N GLY A 253 13.50 -8.74 11.72
CA GLY A 253 14.90 -9.05 11.49
C GLY A 253 15.28 -8.84 10.03
N LEU A 254 16.41 -8.16 9.79
CA LEU A 254 16.97 -8.00 8.45
C LEU A 254 17.62 -9.32 8.00
N GLN A 255 17.37 -9.75 6.76
CA GLN A 255 18.11 -10.87 6.15
C GLN A 255 19.56 -10.53 5.79
N ALA A 256 19.92 -9.23 5.81
CA ALA A 256 21.28 -8.80 5.60
C ALA A 256 22.19 -9.48 6.64
N LYS A 257 23.14 -10.31 6.17
CA LYS A 257 24.24 -10.84 6.98
C LYS A 257 24.85 -9.67 7.77
N ALA A 258 24.51 -9.56 9.06
CA ALA A 258 25.13 -8.60 9.97
C ALA A 258 26.64 -8.87 10.13
N LYS A 259 27.12 -10.00 9.60
CA LYS A 259 28.52 -10.28 9.31
C LYS A 259 28.93 -9.63 7.98
N ILE A 260 28.97 -8.31 7.94
CA ILE A 260 29.77 -7.63 6.93
C ILE A 260 31.21 -7.67 7.46
N ASP A 261 32.13 -8.29 6.71
CA ASP A 261 33.54 -8.25 7.09
C ASP A 261 34.00 -6.79 7.15
N LEU A 262 34.77 -6.47 8.20
CA LEU A 262 35.29 -5.14 8.46
C LEU A 262 35.95 -4.55 7.20
N ASP A 263 36.66 -5.39 6.43
CA ASP A 263 37.33 -5.02 5.19
C ASP A 263 36.38 -4.48 4.12
N ILE A 264 35.14 -4.97 4.03
CA ILE A 264 34.15 -4.45 3.09
C ILE A 264 33.70 -3.04 3.51
N ILE A 265 33.55 -2.81 4.82
CA ILE A 265 33.20 -1.49 5.34
C ILE A 265 34.36 -0.52 5.12
N LEU A 266 35.59 -0.91 5.49
CA LEU A 266 36.79 -0.11 5.32
C LEU A 266 37.01 0.27 3.85
N ASN A 267 36.93 -0.68 2.92
CA ASN A 267 37.06 -0.41 1.48
C ASN A 267 36.00 0.58 0.97
N ASN A 268 34.76 0.51 1.47
CA ASN A 268 33.72 1.45 1.10
C ASN A 268 33.92 2.85 1.71
N LEU A 269 34.48 2.91 2.92
CA LEU A 269 34.85 4.17 3.57
C LEU A 269 36.04 4.83 2.87
N GLU A 270 37.08 4.07 2.54
CA GLU A 270 38.26 4.56 1.80
C GLU A 270 37.88 5.22 0.48
N ARG A 271 36.95 4.60 -0.27
CA ARG A 271 36.42 5.18 -1.53
C ARG A 271 35.69 6.53 -1.35
N LYS A 272 35.29 6.86 -0.12
CA LYS A 272 34.55 8.10 0.21
C LYS A 272 35.39 9.13 0.96
N ILE A 273 36.55 8.75 1.49
CA ILE A 273 37.46 9.68 2.19
C ILE A 273 38.06 10.65 1.17
N SER A 274 38.01 11.94 1.51
CA SER A 274 38.62 13.03 0.73
C SER A 274 38.98 14.20 1.65
N PRO A 275 39.74 15.19 1.19
CA PRO A 275 39.99 16.41 1.97
C PRO A 275 38.69 17.10 2.43
N ALA A 276 37.59 16.98 1.67
CA ALA A 276 36.30 17.55 2.02
C ALA A 276 35.58 16.81 3.17
N THR A 277 35.97 15.58 3.47
CA THR A 277 35.42 14.79 4.60
C THR A 277 36.30 14.84 5.84
N LEU A 278 37.41 15.60 5.81
CA LEU A 278 38.31 15.75 6.94
C LEU A 278 37.64 16.62 8.02
N PHE A 279 37.24 15.98 9.12
CA PHE A 279 36.70 16.69 10.27
C PHE A 279 37.83 17.38 11.03
N GLN A 280 37.70 18.69 11.25
CA GLN A 280 38.60 19.45 12.12
C GLN A 280 37.89 19.68 13.47
N PRO A 281 38.26 18.95 14.53
CA PRO A 281 37.74 19.23 15.86
C PRO A 281 38.27 20.59 16.34
N VAL A 282 37.41 21.35 17.03
CA VAL A 282 37.78 22.59 17.71
C VAL A 282 38.50 22.26 19.03
#